data_AF-A0A9C9KUS8-F1
#
_entry.id   AF-A0A9C9KUS8-F1
#
_cell.length_a   1.000
_cell.length_b   1.000
_cell.length_c   1.000
_cell.angle_alpha   90.00
_cell.angle_beta   90.00
_cell.angle_gamma   90.00
#
_symmetry.space_group_name_H-M   'P 1'
#
loop_
_entity.id
_entity.type
_entity.pdbx_description
1 polymer ?
#
loop_
_entity_poly.entity_id
_entity_poly.type
_entity_poly.pdbx_seq_one_letter_code
_entity_poly.pdbx_strand_id
1 'polypeptide(L)'
;MKILNRFIFTTLLCVLPFTSGAAEPTATGDSTVTVRMLTNKGTIVLELDAEKAPATVANFVEYARAGFYDGTIFHRVIPRFMIQGGGFEPGMVQKTAKDPIK
;
A
#
# COMPACT_ATOMS: atom_id res chain seq x y z
N MET A 1 -36.28 52.57 -27.36
CA MET A 1 -36.19 53.12 -28.75
C MET A 1 -34.71 53.26 -29.10
N LYS A 2 -34.29 52.79 -30.29
CA LYS A 2 -32.90 52.50 -30.78
C LYS A 2 -32.38 51.12 -30.34
N ILE A 3 -32.69 49.99 -30.99
CA ILE A 3 -32.30 49.48 -32.33
C ILE A 3 -30.80 49.54 -32.57
N LEU A 4 -30.10 48.41 -32.35
CA LEU A 4 -28.82 48.12 -32.98
C LEU A 4 -28.64 46.59 -33.16
N ASN A 5 -28.53 46.16 -34.42
CA ASN A 5 -27.99 44.93 -35.03
C ASN A 5 -27.99 43.62 -34.22
N ARG A 6 -28.66 42.51 -34.59
CA ARG A 6 -28.81 41.79 -35.89
C ARG A 6 -27.51 41.15 -36.42
N PHE A 7 -27.64 39.86 -36.77
CA PHE A 7 -26.73 38.93 -37.47
C PHE A 7 -25.74 38.18 -36.54
N ILE A 8 -25.52 36.85 -36.54
CA ILE A 8 -25.83 35.69 -37.40
C ILE A 8 -25.56 34.44 -36.51
N PHE A 9 -26.52 33.52 -36.32
CA PHE A 9 -26.57 32.21 -36.99
C PHE A 9 -25.28 31.36 -36.85
N THR A 10 -25.26 30.38 -35.94
CA THR A 10 -25.40 28.93 -36.29
C THR A 10 -24.13 28.28 -36.83
N THR A 11 -23.42 27.55 -35.95
CA THR A 11 -22.80 26.24 -36.25
C THR A 11 -22.43 25.62 -34.90
N LEU A 12 -23.25 24.72 -34.35
CA LEU A 12 -23.11 23.27 -34.53
C LEU A 12 -21.66 22.80 -34.31
N LEU A 13 -21.28 22.60 -33.04
CA LEU A 13 -20.20 21.69 -32.69
C LEU A 13 -20.82 20.47 -32.02
N CYS A 14 -21.17 19.52 -32.89
CA CYS A 14 -21.47 18.15 -32.53
C CYS A 14 -20.12 17.43 -32.43
N VAL A 15 -19.64 17.10 -31.24
CA VAL A 15 -18.75 15.96 -31.05
C VAL A 15 -19.20 15.23 -29.78
N LEU A 16 -19.62 14.01 -30.02
CA LEU A 16 -20.15 13.02 -29.09
C LEU A 16 -19.15 12.69 -27.96
N PRO A 17 -19.65 12.15 -26.83
CA PRO A 17 -18.84 11.78 -25.68
C PRO A 17 -17.78 10.76 -26.08
N PHE A 18 -16.51 11.11 -25.94
CA PHE A 18 -15.44 10.13 -26.02
C PHE A 18 -15.51 9.30 -24.74
N THR A 19 -16.26 8.20 -24.81
CA THR A 19 -16.24 7.11 -23.84
C THR A 19 -14.88 6.46 -23.92
N SER A 20 -13.88 7.07 -23.30
CA SER A 20 -12.63 6.38 -22.99
C SER A 20 -12.91 5.51 -21.78
N GLY A 21 -13.59 4.39 -22.03
CA GLY A 21 -13.43 3.18 -21.24
C GLY A 21 -11.99 2.71 -21.40
N ALA A 22 -11.06 3.41 -20.74
CA ALA A 22 -9.86 2.74 -20.28
C ALA A 22 -10.38 1.79 -19.20
N ALA A 23 -10.55 0.53 -19.59
CA ALA A 23 -10.57 -0.55 -18.63
C ALA A 23 -9.37 -0.29 -17.71
N GLU A 24 -9.65 0.06 -16.46
CA GLU A 24 -8.66 -0.01 -15.40
C GLU A 24 -8.01 -1.38 -15.51
N PRO A 25 -6.70 -1.50 -15.25
CA PRO A 25 -6.09 -2.80 -15.17
C PRO A 25 -6.81 -3.54 -14.05
N THR A 26 -7.72 -4.43 -14.43
CA THR A 26 -8.22 -5.49 -13.58
C THR A 26 -7.02 -6.36 -13.28
N ALA A 27 -6.29 -6.01 -12.21
CA ALA A 27 -5.35 -6.87 -11.54
C ALA A 27 -6.19 -7.99 -10.91
N THR A 28 -6.61 -8.94 -11.73
CA THR A 28 -7.21 -10.17 -11.26
C THR A 28 -6.09 -11.14 -10.93
N GLY A 29 -6.02 -11.51 -9.66
CA GLY A 29 -5.74 -12.90 -9.29
C GLY A 29 -4.31 -13.19 -8.91
N ASP A 30 -3.91 -12.69 -7.75
CA ASP A 30 -3.38 -13.47 -6.61
C ASP A 30 -2.63 -12.46 -5.72
N SER A 31 -3.34 -11.77 -4.84
CA SER A 31 -2.79 -10.68 -4.03
C SER A 31 -1.99 -11.21 -2.83
N THR A 32 -1.42 -12.41 -2.95
CA THR A 32 -0.61 -13.05 -1.93
C THR A 32 0.83 -12.54 -2.03
N VAL A 33 1.31 -11.86 -0.99
CA VAL A 33 2.69 -11.39 -0.93
C VAL A 33 3.49 -12.31 -0.03
N THR A 34 4.46 -13.02 -0.60
CA THR A 34 5.37 -13.87 0.18
C THR A 34 6.60 -13.09 0.66
N VAL A 35 6.89 -13.15 1.96
CA VAL A 35 8.06 -12.54 2.59
C VAL A 35 8.89 -13.60 3.30
N ARG A 36 10.21 -13.58 3.06
CA ARG A 36 11.18 -14.44 3.78
C ARG A 36 11.86 -13.64 4.87
N MET A 37 11.66 -14.04 6.11
CA MET A 37 12.30 -13.45 7.29
C MET A 37 13.43 -14.36 7.77
N LEU A 38 14.66 -13.87 7.67
CA LEU A 38 15.85 -14.56 8.15
C LEU A 38 16.06 -14.25 9.63
N THR A 39 16.10 -15.27 10.48
CA THR A 39 16.38 -15.12 11.90
C THR A 39 17.55 -16.01 12.30
N ASN A 40 18.17 -15.73 13.46
CA ASN A 40 19.21 -16.58 14.04
C ASN A 40 18.71 -17.97 14.48
N LYS A 41 17.39 -18.20 14.50
CA LYS A 41 16.76 -19.49 14.86
C LYS A 41 16.17 -20.22 13.64
N GLY A 42 16.36 -19.70 12.44
CA GLY A 42 15.85 -20.28 11.20
C GLY A 42 15.16 -19.26 10.30
N THR A 43 14.79 -19.71 9.11
CA THR A 43 14.02 -18.89 8.15
C THR A 43 12.52 -19.10 8.37
N ILE A 44 11.77 -18.00 8.44
CA ILE A 44 10.31 -18.01 8.48
C ILE A 44 9.82 -17.47 7.15
N VAL A 45 8.91 -18.18 6.49
CA VAL A 45 8.25 -17.73 5.26
C VAL A 45 6.83 -17.32 5.63
N LEU A 46 6.48 -16.08 5.31
CA LEU A 46 5.19 -15.47 5.58
C LEU A 46 4.46 -15.29 4.26
N GLU A 47 3.21 -15.71 4.19
CA GLU A 47 2.29 -15.35 3.11
C GLU A 47 1.33 -14.30 3.65
N LEU A 48 1.28 -13.15 2.99
CA LEU A 48 0.50 -12.00 3.40
C LEU A 48 -0.72 -11.86 2.50
N ASP A 49 -1.89 -11.74 3.13
CA ASP A 49 -3.18 -11.57 2.47
C ASP A 49 -3.45 -10.07 2.22
N ALA A 50 -3.05 -9.57 1.04
CA ALA A 50 -3.28 -8.18 0.69
C ALA A 50 -4.75 -7.88 0.32
N GLU A 51 -5.58 -8.91 0.10
CA GLU A 51 -7.00 -8.72 -0.18
C GLU A 51 -7.75 -8.31 1.09
N LYS A 52 -7.44 -8.96 2.22
CA LYS A 52 -8.08 -8.65 3.51
C LYS A 52 -7.49 -7.43 4.20
N ALA A 53 -6.18 -7.19 4.06
CA ALA A 53 -5.50 -6.12 4.78
C ALA A 53 -4.51 -5.34 3.90
N PRO A 54 -4.99 -4.67 2.82
CA PRO A 54 -4.13 -4.06 1.81
C PRO A 54 -3.18 -2.99 2.38
N ALA A 55 -3.68 -2.11 3.25
CA ALA A 55 -2.86 -1.05 3.86
C ALA A 55 -1.75 -1.61 4.76
N THR A 56 -2.07 -2.62 5.57
CA THR A 56 -1.12 -3.27 6.48
C THR A 56 -0.04 -4.02 5.71
N VAL A 57 -0.42 -4.77 4.67
CA VAL A 57 0.52 -5.50 3.83
C VAL A 57 1.44 -4.53 3.10
N ALA A 58 0.89 -3.47 2.50
CA ALA A 58 1.71 -2.45 1.82
C ALA A 58 2.73 -1.81 2.76
N ASN A 59 2.30 -1.39 3.96
CA ASN A 59 3.18 -0.81 4.97
C ASN A 59 4.27 -1.80 5.43
N PHE A 60 3.92 -3.05 5.72
CA PHE A 60 4.89 -4.08 6.13
C PHE A 60 5.93 -4.34 5.04
N VAL A 61 5.50 -4.49 3.79
CA VAL A 61 6.40 -4.70 2.64
C VAL A 61 7.32 -3.51 2.43
N GLU A 62 6.82 -2.29 2.62
CA GLU A 62 7.63 -1.08 2.51
C GLU A 62 8.74 -1.05 3.58
N TYR A 63 8.42 -1.32 4.85
CA TYR A 63 9.44 -1.44 5.91
C TYR A 63 10.46 -2.54 5.64
N ALA A 64 9.99 -3.70 5.15
CA ALA A 64 10.87 -4.82 4.82
C ALA A 64 11.83 -4.46 3.67
N ARG A 65 11.34 -3.81 2.61
CA ARG A 65 12.18 -3.35 1.49
C ARG A 65 13.15 -2.25 1.88
N ALA A 66 12.78 -1.41 2.84
CA ALA A 66 13.66 -0.39 3.40
C ALA A 66 14.73 -0.93 4.35
N GLY A 67 14.75 -2.25 4.63
CA GLY A 67 15.68 -2.85 5.59
C GLY A 67 15.41 -2.46 7.05
N PHE A 68 14.20 -1.95 7.35
CA PHE A 68 13.90 -1.45 8.70
C PHE A 68 13.96 -2.55 9.76
N TYR A 69 13.53 -3.76 9.41
CA TYR A 69 13.54 -4.91 10.31
C TYR A 69 14.91 -5.55 10.48
N ASP A 70 15.91 -5.15 9.71
CA ASP A 70 17.26 -5.70 9.82
C ASP A 70 17.88 -5.33 11.16
N GLY A 71 18.47 -6.33 11.82
CA GLY A 71 19.06 -6.19 13.16
C GLY A 71 18.05 -6.02 14.29
N THR A 72 16.73 -6.08 14.02
CA THR A 72 15.73 -5.99 15.10
C THR A 72 15.64 -7.27 15.93
N ILE A 73 15.20 -7.12 17.18
CA ILE A 73 15.05 -8.24 18.12
C ILE A 73 13.58 -8.57 18.42
N PHE A 74 13.33 -9.84 18.74
CA PHE A 74 12.09 -10.25 19.40
C PHE A 74 12.22 -9.97 20.90
N HIS A 75 11.68 -8.83 21.34
CA HIS A 75 11.80 -8.37 22.73
C HIS A 75 10.79 -9.04 23.66
N ARG A 76 9.76 -9.69 23.12
CA ARG A 76 8.74 -10.41 23.92
C ARG A 76 8.42 -11.75 23.28
N VAL A 77 8.57 -12.81 24.07
CA VAL A 77 8.31 -14.20 23.66
C VAL A 77 7.49 -14.86 24.77
N ILE A 78 6.23 -15.20 24.47
CA ILE A 78 5.37 -15.93 25.39
C ILE A 78 5.10 -17.33 24.83
N PRO A 79 5.50 -18.40 25.53
CA PRO A 79 5.24 -19.76 25.10
C PRO A 79 3.74 -19.99 24.84
N ARG A 80 3.43 -20.65 23.71
CA ARG A 80 2.06 -21.02 23.31
C ARG A 80 1.11 -19.84 23.08
N PHE A 81 1.63 -18.62 22.87
CA PHE A 81 0.80 -17.47 22.55
C PHE A 81 1.32 -16.71 21.34
N MET A 82 2.33 -15.85 21.53
CA MET A 82 2.92 -15.08 20.44
C MET A 82 4.33 -14.60 20.74
N ILE A 83 4.98 -14.14 19.68
CA ILE A 83 6.21 -13.36 19.71
C ILE A 83 5.92 -11.96 19.21
N GLN A 84 6.60 -10.96 19.76
CA GLN A 84 6.50 -9.56 19.34
C GLN A 84 7.90 -9.01 19.07
N GLY A 85 8.05 -8.30 17.95
CA GLY A 85 9.32 -7.78 17.46
C GLY A 85 9.13 -6.61 16.49
N GLY A 86 10.19 -6.29 15.75
CA GLY A 86 10.15 -5.33 14.64
C GLY A 86 10.24 -3.84 15.02
N GLY A 87 10.35 -3.49 16.30
CA GLY A 87 10.45 -2.10 16.77
C GLY A 87 11.67 -1.77 17.64
N PHE A 88 12.48 -2.78 17.99
CA PHE A 88 13.61 -2.62 18.92
C PHE A 88 14.88 -3.22 18.36
N GLU A 89 15.98 -2.52 18.59
CA GLU A 89 17.36 -2.99 18.39
C GLU A 89 17.89 -3.65 19.66
N PRO A 90 19.03 -4.38 19.58
CA PRO A 90 19.71 -4.88 20.75
C PRO A 90 19.95 -3.76 21.77
N GLY A 91 19.66 -4.04 23.05
CA GLY A 91 19.71 -3.03 24.10
C GLY A 91 18.40 -2.26 24.34
N MET A 92 17.28 -2.73 23.76
CA MET A 92 15.95 -2.13 23.97
C MET A 92 15.83 -0.69 23.45
N VAL A 93 16.63 -0.35 22.44
CA VAL A 93 16.54 0.93 21.74
C VAL A 93 15.41 0.86 20.72
N GLN A 94 14.42 1.73 20.85
CA GLN A 94 13.29 1.77 19.93
C GLN A 94 13.69 2.45 18.62
N LYS A 95 13.38 1.80 17.48
CA LYS A 95 13.59 2.40 16.15
C LYS A 95 12.50 3.42 15.85
N THR A 96 12.86 4.51 15.18
CA THR A 96 11.90 5.53 14.73
C THR A 96 11.00 4.97 13.64
N ALA A 97 9.71 4.84 13.94
CA ALA A 97 8.69 4.41 12.97
C ALA A 97 8.10 5.62 12.22
N LYS A 98 7.48 5.35 11.07
CA LYS A 98 6.61 6.30 10.37
C LYS A 98 5.29 6.47 11.13
N ASP A 99 4.51 7.45 10.68
CA ASP A 99 3.20 7.72 11.23
C ASP A 99 2.26 6.49 11.18
N PRO A 100 1.33 6.34 12.14
CA PRO A 100 0.38 5.25 12.15
C PRO A 100 -0.50 5.20 10.90
N ILE A 101 -0.66 4.00 10.34
CA ILE A 101 -1.65 3.72 9.29
C ILE A 101 -3.02 3.46 9.93
N LYS A 102 -4.10 3.76 9.18
CA LYS A 102 -5.50 3.59 9.63
C LYS A 102 -6.14 2.35 9.04
#